data_AF-A0A699VEA7-F1
#
_entry.id   AF-A0A699VEA7-F1
#
_cell.length_a   1.000
_cell.length_b   1.000
_cell.length_c   1.000
_cell.angle_alpha   90.00
_cell.angle_beta   90.00
_cell.angle_gamma   90.00
#
_symmetry.space_group_name_H-M   'P 1'
#
loop_
_entity.id
_entity.type
_entity.pdbx_description
1 polymer ?
#
loop_
_entity_poly.entity_id
_entity_poly.type
_entity_poly.pdbx_seq_one_letter_code
_entity_poly.pdbx_strand_id
1 'polypeptide(L)'
;RDAELETNKNIKLHLAEMPLPNGILRVDQNASTEATALRLGHYALPNLTGTIKRTTRKVKGHAVHLLDNGTYQLALVSLSGLSQVEAVDATGLHPAAKASTVLNALGTTAPAAQPTLYATLLLWKKSGAPFTDAELLPVQQVLPTAGGATLTMANGNRKQLKYKEQ
;
A
#
# COMPACT_ATOMS: atom_id res chain seq x y z
N ARG A 1 7.51 8.13 -11.80
CA ARG A 1 8.11 9.19 -10.95
C ARG A 1 9.08 8.47 -10.06
N ASP A 2 10.21 9.09 -9.73
CA ASP A 2 11.22 8.42 -8.92
C ASP A 2 11.19 8.98 -7.49
N ALA A 3 11.48 8.12 -6.53
CA ALA A 3 11.86 8.53 -5.19
C ALA A 3 13.32 8.12 -4.96
N GLU A 4 14.14 9.07 -4.56
CA GLU A 4 15.55 8.90 -4.23
C GLU A 4 15.77 9.50 -2.85
N LEU A 5 16.51 8.79 -1.98
CA LEU A 5 16.83 9.32 -0.66
C LEU A 5 17.91 10.40 -0.80
N GLU A 6 17.62 11.61 -0.32
CA GLU A 6 18.51 12.78 -0.47
C GLU A 6 19.93 12.53 0.08
N THR A 7 20.02 11.85 1.22
CA THR A 7 21.29 11.54 1.89
C THR A 7 21.99 10.29 1.32
N ASN A 8 21.31 9.48 0.51
CA ASN A 8 21.87 8.28 -0.09
C ASN A 8 21.19 7.93 -1.42
N LYS A 9 21.85 8.30 -2.53
CA LYS A 9 21.35 8.07 -3.89
C LYS A 9 21.31 6.59 -4.31
N ASN A 10 21.95 5.71 -3.55
CA ASN A 10 21.88 4.26 -3.76
C ASN A 10 20.54 3.66 -3.29
N ILE A 11 19.69 4.46 -2.63
CA ILE A 11 18.32 4.09 -2.27
C ILE A 11 17.35 4.78 -3.21
N LYS A 12 16.79 4.03 -4.16
CA LYS A 12 15.93 4.54 -5.22
C LYS A 12 14.75 3.62 -5.52
N LEU A 13 13.58 4.20 -5.74
CA LEU A 13 12.36 3.52 -6.16
C LEU A 13 11.77 4.18 -7.41
N HIS A 14 11.33 3.37 -8.37
CA HIS A 14 10.44 3.84 -9.44
C HIS A 14 8.99 3.65 -8.99
N LEU A 15 8.24 4.75 -8.92
CA LEU A 15 6.89 4.76 -8.39
C LEU A 15 5.85 4.87 -9.50
N ALA A 16 4.81 4.05 -9.40
CA ALA A 16 3.59 4.19 -10.17
C ALA A 16 2.36 3.90 -9.32
N GLU A 17 1.25 4.53 -9.69
CA GLU A 17 -0.03 4.36 -9.00
C GLU A 17 -1.18 4.36 -9.99
N MET A 18 -2.22 3.59 -9.66
CA MET A 18 -3.45 3.52 -10.43
C MET A 18 -4.64 3.80 -9.50
N PRO A 19 -5.46 4.81 -9.80
CA PRO A 19 -6.73 5.02 -9.10
C PRO A 19 -7.65 3.80 -9.18
N LEU A 20 -8.31 3.51 -8.07
CA LEU A 20 -9.34 2.49 -7.92
C LEU A 20 -10.61 3.15 -7.34
N PRO A 21 -11.80 2.54 -7.47
CA PRO A 21 -13.04 3.12 -6.93
C PRO A 21 -12.96 3.46 -5.43
N ASN A 22 -12.34 2.58 -4.65
CA ASN A 22 -12.20 2.74 -3.20
C ASN A 22 -10.72 2.87 -2.78
N GLY A 23 -9.86 3.45 -3.62
CA GLY A 23 -8.48 3.65 -3.21
C GLY A 23 -7.48 3.81 -4.34
N ILE A 24 -6.25 3.35 -4.09
CA ILE A 24 -5.18 3.29 -5.07
C ILE A 24 -4.48 1.93 -5.02
N LEU A 25 -4.08 1.45 -6.19
CA LEU A 25 -3.01 0.48 -6.30
C LEU A 25 -1.69 1.24 -6.41
N ARG A 26 -0.75 0.94 -5.52
CA ARG A 26 0.65 1.35 -5.61
C ARG A 26 1.46 0.20 -6.19
N VAL A 27 2.27 0.50 -7.19
CA VAL A 27 3.23 -0.45 -7.77
C VAL A 27 4.56 0.28 -7.87
N ASP A 28 5.45 -0.07 -6.94
CA ASP A 28 6.76 0.55 -6.82
C ASP A 28 7.83 -0.50 -7.13
N GLN A 29 8.88 -0.14 -7.87
CA GLN A 29 9.99 -1.02 -8.22
C GLN A 29 11.24 -0.60 -7.48
N ASN A 30 11.93 -1.57 -6.88
CA ASN A 30 13.24 -1.36 -6.29
C ASN A 30 14.30 -1.11 -7.37
N ALA A 31 14.92 0.06 -7.32
CA ALA A 31 16.11 0.40 -8.10
C ALA A 31 17.33 0.63 -7.21
N SER A 32 17.22 0.34 -5.91
CA SER A 32 18.31 0.52 -4.96
C SER A 32 19.45 -0.47 -5.16
N THR A 33 20.68 0.03 -5.03
CA THR A 33 21.93 -0.76 -5.02
C THR A 33 22.43 -1.03 -3.60
N GLU A 34 21.75 -0.48 -2.59
CA GLU A 34 22.01 -0.74 -1.19
C GLU A 34 20.76 -1.24 -0.47
N ALA A 35 20.98 -1.91 0.65
CA ALA A 35 19.89 -2.42 1.46
C ALA A 35 19.42 -1.41 2.51
N THR A 36 18.11 -1.16 2.57
CA THR A 36 17.51 -0.41 3.67
C THR A 36 16.09 -0.85 3.98
N ALA A 37 15.68 -0.69 5.24
CA ALA A 37 14.32 -0.94 5.67
C ALA A 37 13.35 0.02 4.97
N LEU A 38 12.25 -0.53 4.44
CA LEU A 38 11.22 0.21 3.73
C LEU A 38 9.90 0.10 4.49
N ARG A 39 9.23 1.24 4.66
CA ARG A 39 7.85 1.31 5.18
C ARG A 39 6.98 2.08 4.20
N LEU A 40 5.93 1.45 3.71
CA LEU A 40 4.87 2.11 2.95
C LEU A 40 3.65 2.31 3.85
N GLY A 41 3.46 3.56 4.28
CA GLY A 41 2.32 3.94 5.12
C GLY A 41 1.05 4.22 4.32
N HIS A 42 -0.08 3.82 4.88
CA HIS A 42 -1.40 4.37 4.55
C HIS A 42 -1.56 5.77 5.19
N TYR A 43 -2.65 6.46 4.88
CA TYR A 43 -3.13 7.59 5.68
C TYR A 43 -3.20 7.27 7.17
N ALA A 44 -2.79 8.22 8.00
CA ALA A 44 -3.05 8.20 9.44
C ALA A 44 -4.55 8.38 9.69
N LEU A 45 -5.19 7.38 10.29
CA LEU A 45 -6.60 7.45 10.63
C LEU A 45 -6.75 8.11 12.02
N PRO A 46 -7.39 9.30 12.12
CA PRO A 46 -7.59 9.95 13.41
C PRO A 46 -8.60 9.18 14.26
N ASN A 47 -8.39 9.13 15.57
CA ASN A 47 -9.36 8.60 16.52
C ASN A 47 -10.45 9.66 16.79
N LEU A 48 -11.55 9.59 16.04
CA LEU A 48 -12.66 10.56 16.11
C LEU A 48 -13.77 10.16 17.09
N THR A 49 -14.04 8.86 17.23
CA THR A 49 -15.18 8.34 18.02
C THR A 49 -14.75 7.57 19.28
N GLY A 50 -13.50 7.75 19.72
CA GLY A 50 -12.99 7.20 20.98
C GLY A 50 -12.17 5.92 20.85
N THR A 51 -12.39 5.07 19.86
CA THR A 51 -11.51 3.91 19.60
C THR A 51 -11.43 3.57 18.11
N ILE A 52 -10.21 3.28 17.64
CA ILE A 52 -9.98 2.74 16.30
C ILE A 52 -10.06 1.21 16.37
N LYS A 53 -11.07 0.64 15.72
CA LYS A 53 -11.20 -0.80 15.58
C LYS A 53 -10.17 -1.31 14.59
N ARG A 54 -9.46 -2.37 14.97
CA ARG A 54 -8.49 -3.07 14.12
C ARG A 54 -8.99 -4.46 13.79
N THR A 55 -8.85 -4.87 12.54
CA THR A 55 -9.21 -6.24 12.16
C THR A 55 -8.27 -6.72 11.06
N THR A 56 -7.85 -7.97 11.16
CA THR A 56 -7.13 -8.63 10.07
C THR A 56 -7.98 -9.80 9.59
N ARG A 57 -8.16 -9.95 8.28
CA ARG A 57 -8.80 -11.14 7.71
C ARG A 57 -8.11 -11.60 6.45
N LYS A 58 -8.30 -12.87 6.09
CA LYS A 58 -7.71 -13.46 4.88
C LYS A 58 -8.72 -13.45 3.74
N VAL A 59 -8.33 -12.94 2.58
CA VAL A 59 -9.14 -12.95 1.35
C VAL A 59 -8.29 -13.57 0.24
N LYS A 60 -8.73 -14.66 -0.37
CA LYS A 60 -8.03 -15.38 -1.45
C LYS A 60 -6.51 -15.55 -1.21
N GLY A 61 -6.11 -15.87 0.02
CA GLY A 61 -4.69 -16.05 0.36
C GLY A 61 -3.99 -14.83 0.94
N HIS A 62 -4.46 -13.62 0.67
CA HIS A 62 -3.86 -12.37 1.16
C HIS A 62 -4.39 -11.97 2.53
N ALA A 63 -3.50 -11.49 3.41
CA ALA A 63 -3.91 -10.81 4.63
C ALA A 63 -4.35 -9.38 4.31
N VAL A 64 -5.54 -9.01 4.80
CA VAL A 64 -6.11 -7.67 4.70
C VAL A 64 -6.14 -7.07 6.10
N HIS A 65 -5.49 -5.93 6.27
CA HIS A 65 -5.45 -5.20 7.53
C HIS A 65 -6.37 -4.00 7.46
N LEU A 66 -7.31 -3.90 8.40
CA LEU A 66 -8.36 -2.88 8.42
C LEU A 66 -8.27 -2.02 9.67
N LEU A 67 -8.52 -0.72 9.48
CA LEU A 67 -8.78 0.25 10.54
C LEU A 67 -10.16 0.87 10.33
N ASP A 68 -10.91 1.09 11.40
CA ASP A 68 -12.20 1.79 11.37
C ASP A 68 -12.29 2.75 12.56
N ASN A 69 -12.56 4.03 12.31
CA ASN A 69 -12.72 5.06 13.34
C ASN A 69 -14.18 5.51 13.54
N GLY A 70 -15.15 4.72 13.06
CA GLY A 70 -16.58 5.05 13.11
C GLY A 70 -17.04 6.06 12.05
N THR A 71 -16.12 6.70 11.33
CA THR A 71 -16.43 7.64 10.23
C THR A 71 -15.86 7.14 8.89
N TYR A 72 -14.64 6.62 8.91
CA TYR A 72 -13.92 6.08 7.76
C TYR A 72 -13.31 4.73 8.12
N GLN A 73 -13.22 3.88 7.10
CA GLN A 73 -12.51 2.61 7.11
C GLN A 73 -11.34 2.68 6.14
N LEU A 74 -10.18 2.16 6.56
CA LEU A 74 -9.02 1.95 5.71
C LEU A 74 -8.74 0.45 5.61
N ALA A 75 -8.24 0.01 4.44
CA ALA A 75 -7.72 -1.33 4.27
C ALA A 75 -6.37 -1.29 3.53
N LEU A 76 -5.38 -2.02 4.06
CA LEU A 76 -4.10 -2.22 3.43
C LEU A 76 -3.95 -3.70 3.05
N VAL A 77 -3.58 -3.96 1.80
CA VAL A 77 -3.28 -5.31 1.31
C VAL A 77 -1.95 -5.29 0.58
N SER A 78 -0.99 -6.05 1.08
CA SER A 78 0.25 -6.32 0.33
C SER A 78 0.01 -7.43 -0.68
N LEU A 79 0.20 -7.12 -1.96
CA LEU A 79 0.08 -8.07 -3.06
C LEU A 79 1.43 -8.73 -3.38
N SER A 80 2.53 -7.98 -3.27
CA SER A 80 3.89 -8.50 -3.49
C SER A 80 4.96 -7.63 -2.82
N GLY A 81 6.10 -8.26 -2.50
CA GLY A 81 7.34 -7.57 -2.11
C GLY A 81 7.39 -7.02 -0.68
N LEU A 82 6.24 -6.71 -0.05
CA LEU A 82 6.15 -6.30 1.35
C LEU A 82 5.56 -7.45 2.18
N SER A 83 6.31 -7.95 3.16
CA SER A 83 6.03 -9.23 3.81
C SER A 83 5.14 -9.12 5.03
N GLN A 84 5.04 -7.94 5.64
CA GLN A 84 4.31 -7.72 6.88
C GLN A 84 3.57 -6.39 6.87
N VAL A 85 2.54 -6.27 7.71
CA VAL A 85 1.83 -5.02 7.95
C VAL A 85 1.68 -4.80 9.45
N GLU A 86 2.07 -3.61 9.91
CA GLU A 86 1.92 -3.19 11.30
C GLU A 86 0.90 -2.04 11.41
N ALA A 87 0.26 -1.95 12.57
CA ALA A 87 -0.58 -0.80 12.93
C ALA A 87 0.15 0.00 14.01
N VAL A 88 0.53 1.24 13.70
CA VAL A 88 1.33 2.11 14.59
C VAL A 88 0.46 3.23 15.12
N ASP A 89 0.41 3.38 16.43
CA ASP A 89 -0.26 4.49 17.10
C ASP A 89 0.64 5.71 17.22
N ALA A 90 0.02 6.88 17.08
CA ALA A 90 0.67 8.15 17.28
C ALA A 90 -0.22 9.09 18.12
N THR A 91 0.42 9.91 18.94
CA THR A 91 -0.23 10.94 19.75
C THR A 91 0.38 12.30 19.41
N GLY A 92 -0.47 13.32 19.24
CA GLY A 92 -0.05 14.71 18.99
C GLY A 92 0.44 15.01 17.57
N LEU A 93 0.40 14.05 16.64
CA LEU A 93 0.91 14.23 15.27
C LEU A 93 -0.20 14.50 14.24
N HIS A 94 -1.45 14.09 14.50
CA HIS A 94 -2.53 14.23 13.54
C HIS A 94 -3.28 15.55 13.74
N PRO A 95 -3.52 16.37 12.70
CA PRO A 95 -4.14 17.69 12.86
C PRO A 95 -5.60 17.64 13.33
N ALA A 96 -6.34 16.59 12.95
CA ALA A 96 -7.77 16.46 13.29
C ALA A 96 -8.06 15.82 14.66
N ALA A 97 -7.10 15.15 15.30
CA ALA A 97 -7.33 14.44 16.56
C ALA A 97 -6.02 14.18 17.30
N LYS A 98 -6.08 14.17 18.65
CA LYS A 98 -4.90 13.92 19.49
C LYS A 98 -4.29 12.52 19.26
N ALA A 99 -5.10 11.51 18.99
CA ALA A 99 -4.63 10.14 18.74
C ALA A 99 -4.95 9.72 17.29
N SER A 100 -4.09 8.89 16.70
CA SER A 100 -4.29 8.34 15.36
C SER A 100 -3.55 7.00 15.21
N THR A 101 -3.95 6.20 14.21
CA THR A 101 -3.27 4.95 13.87
C THR A 101 -2.94 4.92 12.37
N VAL A 102 -1.75 4.44 12.00
CA VAL A 102 -1.30 4.23 10.61
C VAL A 102 -1.09 2.74 10.37
N LEU A 103 -1.50 2.24 9.19
CA LEU A 103 -1.04 0.93 8.69
C LEU A 103 0.24 1.11 7.87
N ASN A 104 1.31 0.40 8.21
CA ASN A 104 2.55 0.38 7.44
C ASN A 104 2.79 -1.02 6.87
N ALA A 105 2.97 -1.13 5.56
CA ALA A 105 3.52 -2.31 4.94
C ALA A 105 5.06 -2.27 5.00
N LEU A 106 5.66 -3.36 5.45
CA LEU A 106 7.08 -3.46 5.75
C LEU A 106 7.81 -4.27 4.68
N GLY A 107 9.00 -3.82 4.32
CA GLY A 107 9.89 -4.53 3.43
C GLY A 107 11.32 -4.04 3.56
N THR A 108 12.14 -4.46 2.61
CA THR A 108 13.54 -4.08 2.52
C THR A 108 13.84 -3.83 1.05
N THR A 109 14.49 -2.70 0.76
CA THR A 109 15.21 -2.57 -0.50
C THR A 109 16.46 -3.42 -0.37
N ALA A 110 16.77 -4.26 -1.33
CA ALA A 110 18.00 -5.03 -1.37
C ALA A 110 18.35 -5.27 -2.83
N PRO A 111 19.65 -5.24 -3.20
CA PRO A 111 20.07 -5.62 -4.53
C PRO A 111 19.58 -7.02 -4.86
N ALA A 112 18.93 -7.16 -6.00
CA ALA A 112 18.42 -8.43 -6.48
C ALA A 112 18.80 -8.59 -7.96
N ALA A 113 19.01 -9.84 -8.38
CA ALA A 113 19.32 -10.15 -9.77
C ALA A 113 18.16 -9.78 -10.73
N GLN A 114 16.95 -9.62 -10.19
CA GLN A 114 15.76 -9.16 -10.92
C GLN A 114 15.12 -8.00 -10.15
N PRO A 115 14.49 -7.04 -10.84
CA PRO A 115 13.82 -5.92 -10.17
C PRO A 115 12.73 -6.39 -9.21
N THR A 116 12.86 -6.03 -7.93
CA THR A 116 11.85 -6.34 -6.91
C THR A 116 10.66 -5.40 -7.08
N LEU A 117 9.45 -5.97 -7.20
CA LEU A 117 8.21 -5.23 -7.33
C LEU A 117 7.41 -5.24 -6.01
N TYR A 118 7.13 -4.06 -5.47
CA TYR A 118 6.26 -3.84 -4.34
C TYR A 118 4.87 -3.42 -4.84
N ALA A 119 3.88 -4.29 -4.70
CA ALA A 119 2.50 -3.99 -5.06
C ALA A 119 1.63 -3.96 -3.80
N THR A 120 0.91 -2.87 -3.59
CA THR A 120 0.09 -2.67 -2.38
C THR A 120 -1.20 -1.94 -2.71
N LEU A 121 -2.31 -2.43 -2.18
CA LEU A 121 -3.60 -1.74 -2.21
C LEU A 121 -3.72 -0.88 -0.96
N LEU A 122 -3.95 0.42 -1.15
CA LEU A 122 -4.30 1.38 -0.11
C LEU A 122 -5.74 1.80 -0.36
N LEU A 123 -6.66 1.24 0.41
CA LEU A 123 -8.11 1.36 0.19
C LEU A 123 -8.77 2.15 1.31
N TRP A 124 -9.84 2.88 0.97
CA TRP A 124 -10.64 3.65 1.91
C TRP A 124 -12.11 3.68 1.50
N LYS A 125 -12.99 3.74 2.49
CA LYS A 125 -14.44 4.03 2.32
C LYS A 125 -15.02 4.61 3.59
N LYS A 126 -16.28 5.08 3.55
CA LYS A 126 -16.99 5.48 4.77
C LYS A 126 -17.22 4.29 5.70
N SER A 127 -17.22 4.54 7.01
CA SER A 127 -17.62 3.55 8.02
C SER A 127 -19.12 3.22 7.89
N GLY A 128 -19.53 2.09 8.48
CA GLY A 128 -20.92 1.60 8.46
C GLY A 128 -21.24 0.59 7.36
N ALA A 129 -20.49 0.60 6.25
CA ALA A 129 -20.59 -0.43 5.21
C ALA A 129 -19.30 -1.27 5.15
N PRO A 130 -19.33 -2.57 5.49
CA PRO A 130 -18.13 -3.41 5.43
C PRO A 130 -17.53 -3.46 4.02
N PHE A 131 -16.23 -3.68 3.93
CA PHE A 131 -15.60 -4.05 2.67
C PHE A 131 -16.04 -5.45 2.22
N THR A 132 -16.45 -5.58 0.97
CA THR A 132 -16.62 -6.87 0.28
C THR A 132 -15.26 -7.38 -0.20
N ASP A 133 -15.16 -8.69 -0.45
CA ASP A 133 -13.91 -9.29 -0.92
C ASP A 133 -13.50 -8.79 -2.31
N ALA A 134 -14.46 -8.46 -3.17
CA ALA A 134 -14.19 -7.86 -4.47
C ALA A 134 -13.61 -6.43 -4.37
N GLU A 135 -14.05 -5.66 -3.37
CA GLU A 135 -13.47 -4.34 -3.07
C GLU A 135 -12.06 -4.47 -2.49
N LEU A 136 -11.77 -5.52 -1.71
CA LEU A 136 -10.47 -5.73 -1.06
C LEU A 136 -9.40 -6.30 -2.01
N LEU A 137 -9.81 -7.05 -3.02
CA LEU A 137 -8.91 -7.63 -4.03
C LEU A 137 -9.44 -7.37 -5.46
N PRO A 138 -9.44 -6.11 -5.92
CA PRO A 138 -9.84 -5.77 -7.28
C PRO A 138 -8.76 -6.12 -8.31
N VAL A 139 -7.54 -6.46 -7.87
CA VAL A 139 -6.39 -6.83 -8.71
C VAL A 139 -6.06 -8.29 -8.44
N GLN A 140 -6.02 -9.09 -9.51
CA GLN A 140 -5.70 -10.51 -9.45
C GLN A 140 -4.20 -10.76 -9.56
N GLN A 141 -3.51 -10.00 -10.42
CA GLN A 141 -2.10 -10.21 -10.69
C GLN A 141 -1.40 -8.91 -11.06
N VAL A 142 -0.14 -8.79 -10.63
CA VAL A 142 0.78 -7.72 -11.00
C VAL A 142 2.06 -8.39 -11.51
N LEU A 143 2.45 -8.10 -12.74
CA LEU A 143 3.68 -8.64 -13.34
C LEU A 143 4.60 -7.49 -13.76
N PRO A 144 5.89 -7.53 -13.40
CA PRO A 144 6.83 -6.49 -13.78
C PRO A 144 7.08 -6.48 -15.29
N THR A 145 7.40 -5.30 -15.82
CA THR A 145 7.84 -5.06 -17.20
C THR A 145 9.03 -4.09 -17.16
N ALA A 146 9.73 -3.89 -18.28
CA ALA A 146 10.93 -3.05 -18.34
C ALA A 146 10.70 -1.60 -17.85
N GLY A 147 9.50 -1.04 -18.03
CA GLY A 147 9.17 0.36 -17.66
C GLY A 147 7.91 0.49 -16.81
N GLY A 148 7.49 -0.56 -16.11
CA GLY A 148 6.23 -0.56 -15.40
C GLY A 148 5.76 -1.94 -14.95
N ALA A 149 4.45 -2.13 -14.91
CA ALA A 149 3.82 -3.42 -14.66
C ALA A 149 2.59 -3.65 -15.54
N THR A 150 2.33 -4.91 -15.84
CA THR A 150 1.03 -5.35 -16.39
C THR A 150 0.15 -5.83 -15.23
N LEU A 151 -1.08 -5.35 -15.22
CA LEU A 151 -2.09 -5.65 -14.22
C LEU A 151 -3.18 -6.52 -14.85
N THR A 152 -3.53 -7.62 -14.17
CA THR A 152 -4.76 -8.36 -14.44
C THR A 152 -5.75 -8.03 -13.33
N MET A 153 -6.83 -7.35 -13.68
CA MET A 153 -7.92 -7.00 -12.77
C MET A 153 -8.77 -8.25 -12.47
N ALA A 154 -9.46 -8.26 -11.33
CA ALA A 154 -10.31 -9.39 -10.93
C ALA A 154 -11.47 -9.68 -11.90
N ASN A 155 -11.85 -8.71 -12.73
CA ASN A 155 -12.84 -8.88 -13.79
C ASN A 155 -12.25 -9.37 -15.14
N GLY A 156 -10.95 -9.74 -15.16
CA GLY A 156 -10.25 -10.19 -16.37
C GLY A 156 -9.64 -9.06 -17.21
N ASN A 157 -9.98 -7.79 -16.96
CA ASN A 157 -9.42 -6.68 -17.72
C ASN A 157 -7.91 -6.57 -17.48
N ARG A 158 -7.16 -6.31 -18.55
CA ARG A 158 -5.73 -6.03 -18.46
C ARG A 158 -5.45 -4.55 -18.56
N LYS A 159 -4.51 -4.06 -17.75
CA LYS A 159 -4.04 -2.67 -17.78
C LYS A 159 -2.52 -2.63 -17.77
N GLN A 160 -1.94 -1.63 -18.41
CA GLN A 160 -0.52 -1.31 -18.27
C GLN A 160 -0.38 -0.12 -17.35
N LEU A 161 0.53 -0.24 -16.40
CA LEU A 161 0.92 0.82 -15.49
C LEU A 161 2.38 1.15 -15.78
N LYS A 162 2.65 2.36 -16.25
CA LYS A 162 4.02 2.81 -16.56
C LYS A 162 4.59 3.60 -15.39
N TYR A 163 5.87 3.42 -15.10
CA TYR A 163 6.61 4.41 -14.34
C TYR A 163 6.69 5.67 -15.18
N LYS A 164 6.35 6.85 -14.63
CA LYS A 164 6.58 8.09 -15.38
C LYS A 164 8.08 8.21 -15.67
N GLU A 165 8.45 8.18 -16.95
CA GLU A 165 9.77 8.56 -17.47
C GLU A 165 10.02 10.05 -17.16
N GLN A 166 11.29 10.42 -17.02
CA GLN A 166 11.72 11.83 -17.06
C GLN A 166 11.83 12.28 -18.51
#